data_AF-A0AAV5JXV7-F1
#
_entry.id   AF-A0AAV5JXV7-F1
#
_cell.length_a   1.000
_cell.length_b   1.000
_cell.length_c   1.000
_cell.angle_alpha   90.00
_cell.angle_beta   90.00
_cell.angle_gamma   90.00
#
_symmetry.space_group_name_H-M   'P 1'
#
loop_
_entity.id
_entity.type
_entity.pdbx_description
1 polymer ?
#
loop_
_entity_poly.entity_id
_entity_poly.type
_entity_poly.pdbx_seq_one_letter_code
_entity_poly.pdbx_strand_id
1 'polypeptide(L)'
;MDAAVQLTDNISEADALFALQSKLKKNPEIQAAAKSQNIPIYVTKTSSLMQISKVLRSIINDQEDVKDFGSEDNIKMSEKVDALEEARVAIEQVVIPKGEAVELLPRPSHIISLQMDLVKRYQLQSERIGKGSDGHLRIVPFHTTMEEDNTSENVDDDSDVDDFDYHGTNGSTYSVDRK
;
A
#
# COMPACT_ATOMS: atom_id res chain seq x y z
N MET A 1 25.12 35.51 1.19
CA MET A 1 24.92 35.91 2.59
C MET A 1 25.02 34.64 3.40
N ASP A 2 26.01 34.51 4.28
CA ASP A 2 26.05 33.42 5.25
C ASP A 2 24.78 33.50 6.10
N ALA A 3 23.90 32.51 5.98
CA ALA A 3 22.72 32.39 6.82
C ALA A 3 23.17 31.98 8.23
N ALA A 4 23.67 32.95 9.00
CA ALA A 4 24.10 32.73 10.36
C ALA A 4 22.87 32.52 11.25
N VAL A 5 22.66 31.28 11.70
CA VAL A 5 21.65 30.96 12.72
C VAL A 5 22.11 31.54 14.04
N GLN A 6 21.29 32.40 14.64
CA GLN A 6 21.52 32.97 15.96
C GLN A 6 20.61 32.31 17.00
N LEU A 7 21.12 32.13 18.20
CA LEU A 7 20.35 31.65 19.34
C LEU A 7 20.01 32.84 20.23
N THR A 8 18.75 32.97 20.61
CA THR A 8 18.27 33.98 21.54
C THR A 8 17.54 33.31 22.71
N ASP A 9 17.63 33.92 23.88
CA ASP A 9 16.88 33.58 25.09
C ASP A 9 15.58 34.39 25.21
N ASN A 10 15.46 35.49 24.46
CA ASN A 10 14.24 36.26 24.37
C ASN A 10 13.31 35.69 23.30
N ILE A 11 12.20 35.09 23.75
CA ILE A 11 11.19 34.53 22.84
C ILE A 11 10.64 35.57 21.86
N SER A 12 10.54 36.84 22.27
CA SER A 12 9.99 37.90 21.43
C SER A 12 10.89 38.32 20.26
N GLU A 13 12.16 37.93 20.30
CA GLU A 13 13.15 38.19 19.26
C GLU A 13 13.37 36.98 18.35
N ALA A 14 12.70 35.86 18.63
CA ALA A 14 12.93 34.61 17.91
C ALA A 14 12.02 34.47 16.69
N ASP A 15 12.61 34.09 15.54
CA ASP A 15 11.86 33.72 14.34
C ASP A 15 11.26 32.31 14.43
N ALA A 16 11.83 31.44 15.25
CA ALA A 16 11.39 30.07 15.45
C ALA A 16 11.77 29.53 16.83
N LEU A 17 10.89 28.74 17.44
CA LEU A 17 11.17 28.02 18.68
C LEU A 17 11.48 26.55 18.38
N PHE A 18 12.66 26.08 18.78
CA PHE A 18 13.04 24.67 18.68
C PHE A 18 13.16 24.03 20.06
N ALA A 19 12.43 22.93 20.31
CA ALA A 19 12.44 22.28 21.62
C ALA A 19 12.25 20.75 21.57
N LEU A 20 12.69 20.07 22.63
CA LEU A 20 12.32 18.68 22.84
C LEU A 20 10.86 18.58 23.28
N GLN A 21 10.12 17.59 22.76
CA GLN A 21 8.71 17.36 23.07
C GLN A 21 8.48 17.17 24.57
N SER A 22 9.37 16.44 25.24
CA SER A 22 9.32 16.19 26.68
C SER A 22 9.52 17.46 27.52
N LYS A 23 10.27 18.43 27.01
CA LYS A 23 10.52 19.72 27.66
C LYS A 23 9.38 20.70 27.43
N LEU A 24 8.82 20.71 26.23
CA LEU A 24 7.67 21.56 25.89
C LEU A 24 6.40 21.12 26.64
N LYS A 25 6.14 19.81 26.73
CA LYS A 25 5.00 19.28 27.51
C LYS A 25 5.07 19.61 29.00
N LYS A 26 6.28 19.72 29.57
CA LYS A 26 6.49 20.08 30.98
C LYS A 26 6.31 21.58 31.25
N ASN A 27 6.41 22.42 30.21
CA ASN A 27 6.39 23.88 30.33
C ASN A 27 5.37 24.46 29.36
N PRO A 28 4.07 24.34 29.64
CA PRO A 28 3.02 24.81 28.74
C PRO A 28 3.04 26.34 28.55
N GLU A 29 3.58 27.08 29.52
CA GLU A 29 3.73 28.55 29.46
C GLU A 29 4.59 29.00 28.28
N ILE A 30 5.69 28.27 28.00
CA ILE A 30 6.57 28.56 26.86
C ILE A 30 5.82 28.37 25.54
N GLN A 31 5.00 27.31 25.46
CA GLN A 31 4.17 27.05 24.28
C GLN A 31 3.10 28.13 24.11
N ALA A 32 2.49 28.60 25.20
CA ALA A 32 1.50 29.66 25.18
C ALA A 32 2.12 31.00 24.74
N ALA A 33 3.31 31.33 25.25
CA ALA A 33 4.04 32.53 24.87
C ALA A 33 4.40 32.54 23.37
N ALA A 34 5.00 31.46 22.85
CA ALA A 34 5.30 31.34 21.42
C ALA A 34 4.04 31.51 20.55
N LYS A 35 2.93 30.88 20.93
CA LYS A 35 1.65 31.01 20.20
C LYS A 35 1.10 32.43 20.23
N SER A 36 1.19 33.12 21.37
CA SER A 36 0.71 34.50 21.50
C SER A 36 1.48 35.47 20.60
N GLN A 37 2.74 35.15 20.29
CA GLN A 37 3.63 35.94 19.44
C GLN A 37 3.68 35.43 17.99
N ASN A 38 2.85 34.44 17.61
CA ASN A 38 2.85 33.78 16.29
C ASN A 38 4.20 33.17 15.87
N ILE A 39 5.00 32.73 16.84
CA ILE A 39 6.29 32.10 16.57
C ILE A 39 6.07 30.61 16.26
N PRO A 40 6.56 30.10 15.12
CA PRO A 40 6.46 28.70 14.77
C PRO A 40 7.25 27.83 15.76
N ILE A 41 6.65 26.72 16.18
CA ILE A 41 7.22 25.81 17.16
C ILE A 41 7.61 24.50 16.49
N TYR A 42 8.90 24.23 16.46
CA TYR A 42 9.50 23.00 15.95
C TYR A 42 9.88 22.08 17.11
N VAL A 43 9.45 20.83 17.04
CA VAL A 43 9.60 19.90 18.15
C VAL A 43 10.27 18.61 17.71
N THR A 44 11.24 18.11 18.49
CA THR A 44 11.80 16.77 18.31
C THR A 44 11.51 15.88 19.50
N LYS A 45 11.36 14.56 19.25
CA LYS A 45 11.17 13.59 20.34
C LYS A 45 12.50 13.29 21.05
N THR A 46 13.62 13.37 20.32
CA THR A 46 14.97 13.08 20.84
C THR A 46 15.99 14.16 20.45
N SER A 47 17.12 14.21 21.17
CA SER A 47 18.26 15.10 20.89
C SER A 47 19.27 14.48 19.91
N SER A 48 18.84 13.53 19.08
CA SER A 48 19.71 12.91 18.08
C SER A 48 20.14 13.92 17.03
N LEU A 49 21.43 13.91 16.66
CA LEU A 49 22.00 14.79 15.62
C LEU A 49 21.21 14.72 14.32
N MET A 50 20.74 13.53 13.91
CA MET A 50 19.94 13.37 12.70
C MET A 50 18.59 14.10 12.79
N GLN A 51 17.90 14.02 13.93
CA GLN A 51 16.62 14.71 14.12
C GLN A 51 16.82 16.22 14.19
N ILE A 52 17.84 16.69 14.92
CA ILE A 52 18.19 18.10 15.01
C ILE A 52 18.52 18.65 13.60
N SER A 53 19.39 17.96 12.86
CA SER A 53 19.79 18.38 11.51
C SER A 53 18.61 18.44 10.53
N LYS A 54 17.66 17.48 10.63
CA LYS A 54 16.47 17.45 9.79
C LYS A 54 15.55 18.64 10.07
N VAL A 55 15.29 18.93 11.34
CA VAL A 55 14.44 20.06 11.72
C VAL A 55 15.09 21.39 11.35
N LEU A 56 16.39 21.56 11.62
CA LEU A 56 17.12 22.77 11.21
C LEU A 56 17.08 22.97 9.68
N ARG A 57 17.27 21.91 8.89
CA ARG A 57 17.10 21.99 7.43
C ARG A 57 15.68 22.38 7.01
N SER A 58 14.67 21.91 7.74
CA SER A 58 13.26 22.27 7.49
C SER A 58 13.00 23.74 7.76
N ILE A 59 13.57 24.28 8.84
CA ILE A 59 13.46 25.70 9.21
C ILE A 59 14.11 26.58 8.12
N ILE A 60 15.29 26.19 7.63
CA ILE A 60 16.02 26.96 6.61
C ILE A 60 15.33 26.91 5.24
N ASN A 61 14.69 25.79 4.89
CA ASN A 61 14.12 25.58 3.56
C ASN A 61 12.66 26.04 3.41
N ASP A 62 12.08 26.65 4.45
CA ASP A 62 10.73 27.25 4.48
C ASP A 62 9.65 26.40 3.78
N GLN A 63 9.72 25.09 3.97
CA GLN A 63 8.70 24.16 3.52
C GLN A 63 7.75 23.93 4.69
N GLU A 64 6.53 24.43 4.50
CA GLU A 64 5.36 24.18 5.34
C GLU A 64 5.23 22.69 5.68
N ASP A 65 4.68 22.41 6.86
CA ASP A 65 4.34 21.10 7.41
C ASP A 65 5.44 20.32 8.16
N VAL A 66 5.79 20.81 9.35
CA VAL A 66 6.38 19.96 10.41
C VAL A 66 5.30 19.55 11.42
N LYS A 67 4.41 18.65 11.00
CA LYS A 67 3.63 17.83 11.93
C LYS A 67 4.38 16.53 12.21
N ASP A 68 4.88 16.46 13.45
CA ASP A 68 5.25 15.25 14.21
C ASP A 68 6.21 14.26 13.50
N PHE A 69 7.51 14.48 13.65
CA PHE A 69 8.53 13.55 13.16
C PHE A 69 9.36 12.99 14.31
N GLY A 70 8.91 11.87 14.86
CA GLY A 70 9.81 10.99 15.61
C GLY A 70 9.69 9.57 15.11
N SER A 71 10.81 9.02 14.63
CA SER A 71 11.18 7.61 14.40
C SER A 71 10.07 6.59 14.16
N GLU A 72 9.11 6.42 15.06
CA GLU A 72 7.88 5.69 14.79
C GLU A 72 7.11 6.24 13.58
N ASP A 73 7.03 7.56 13.38
CA ASP A 73 6.33 8.14 12.23
C ASP A 73 7.10 7.94 10.93
N ASN A 74 8.44 7.89 10.97
CA ASN A 74 9.23 7.54 9.77
C ASN A 74 9.14 6.05 9.46
N ILE A 75 9.16 5.18 10.48
CA ILE A 75 8.98 3.73 10.30
C ILE A 75 7.55 3.44 9.82
N LYS A 76 6.53 4.04 10.43
CA LYS A 76 5.12 3.97 9.99
C LYS A 76 4.94 4.55 8.59
N MET A 77 5.69 5.60 8.23
CA MET A 77 5.64 6.18 6.89
C MET A 77 6.33 5.27 5.86
N SER A 78 7.46 4.66 6.19
CA SER A 78 8.10 3.65 5.33
C SER A 78 7.16 2.45 5.15
N GLU A 79 6.64 1.90 6.24
CA GLU A 79 5.71 0.77 6.20
C GLU A 79 4.45 1.08 5.38
N LYS A 80 3.91 2.30 5.53
CA LYS A 80 2.80 2.80 4.72
C LYS A 80 3.17 2.89 3.23
N VAL A 81 4.33 3.44 2.91
CA VAL A 81 4.79 3.57 1.51
C VAL A 81 4.97 2.19 0.89
N ASP A 82 5.65 1.28 1.58
CA ASP A 82 5.88 -0.09 1.13
C ASP A 82 4.55 -0.83 0.89
N ALA A 83 3.59 -0.69 1.82
CA ALA A 83 2.29 -1.34 1.70
C ALA A 83 1.42 -0.77 0.57
N LEU A 84 1.49 0.54 0.31
CA LEU A 84 0.76 1.16 -0.80
C LEU A 84 1.39 0.79 -2.15
N GLU A 85 2.72 0.71 -2.22
CA GLU A 85 3.41 0.28 -3.43
C GLU A 85 3.14 -1.20 -3.72
N GLU A 86 3.13 -2.05 -2.70
CA GLU A 86 2.72 -3.46 -2.81
C GLU A 86 1.31 -3.59 -3.41
N ALA A 87 0.33 -2.84 -2.89
CA ALA A 87 -1.04 -2.85 -3.42
C ALA A 87 -1.09 -2.34 -4.87
N ARG A 88 -0.35 -1.28 -5.19
CA ARG A 88 -0.27 -0.72 -6.55
C ARG A 88 0.30 -1.75 -7.53
N VAL A 89 1.41 -2.38 -7.19
CA VAL A 89 2.05 -3.42 -8.01
C VAL A 89 1.12 -4.62 -8.19
N ALA A 90 0.45 -5.08 -7.14
CA ALA A 90 -0.52 -6.17 -7.24
C ALA A 90 -1.66 -5.85 -8.22
N ILE A 91 -2.22 -4.64 -8.14
CA ILE A 91 -3.30 -4.18 -9.03
C ILE A 91 -2.81 -4.12 -10.49
N GLU A 92 -1.70 -3.41 -10.72
CA GLU A 92 -1.24 -3.07 -12.07
C GLU A 92 -0.57 -4.24 -12.80
N GLN A 93 0.00 -5.21 -12.09
CA GLN A 93 0.76 -6.31 -12.70
C GLN A 93 0.02 -7.66 -12.67
N VAL A 94 -0.94 -7.83 -11.76
CA VAL A 94 -1.61 -9.11 -11.56
C VAL A 94 -3.12 -8.97 -11.71
N VAL A 95 -3.77 -8.16 -10.88
CA VAL A 95 -5.25 -8.14 -10.82
C VAL A 95 -5.87 -7.66 -12.12
N ILE A 96 -5.39 -6.54 -12.68
CA ILE A 96 -5.93 -6.00 -13.93
C ILE A 96 -5.43 -6.79 -15.15
N PRO A 97 -4.12 -7.06 -15.32
CA PRO A 97 -3.65 -7.71 -16.54
C PRO A 97 -4.00 -9.19 -16.64
N LYS A 98 -4.00 -9.91 -15.52
CA LYS A 98 -4.24 -11.37 -15.50
C LYS A 98 -5.65 -11.74 -15.08
N GLY A 99 -6.42 -10.82 -14.51
CA GLY A 99 -7.74 -11.12 -13.97
C GLY A 99 -7.69 -12.08 -12.79
N GLU A 100 -6.60 -12.06 -12.01
CA GLU A 100 -6.38 -12.96 -10.88
C GLU A 100 -6.58 -12.23 -9.55
N ALA A 101 -7.19 -12.90 -8.57
CA ALA A 101 -7.27 -12.36 -7.21
C ALA A 101 -5.91 -12.48 -6.50
N VAL A 102 -5.54 -11.46 -5.73
CA VAL A 102 -4.25 -11.40 -5.03
C VAL A 102 -4.44 -11.12 -3.55
N GLU A 103 -3.72 -11.86 -2.72
CA GLU A 103 -3.59 -11.61 -1.29
C GLU A 103 -2.30 -10.85 -1.01
N LEU A 104 -2.41 -9.72 -0.32
CA LEU A 104 -1.27 -8.91 0.12
C LEU A 104 -0.69 -9.44 1.42
N LEU A 105 0.50 -8.96 1.78
CA LEU A 105 1.14 -9.24 3.05
C LEU A 105 0.28 -8.76 4.23
N PRO A 106 0.38 -9.41 5.40
CA PRO A 106 -0.24 -8.95 6.63
C PRO A 106 0.20 -7.53 7.02
N ARG A 107 -0.76 -6.67 7.32
CA ARG A 107 -0.54 -5.26 7.70
C ARG A 107 -1.45 -4.85 8.85
N PRO A 108 -1.07 -3.82 9.64
CA PRO A 108 -1.96 -3.24 10.64
C PRO A 108 -3.25 -2.66 10.04
N SER A 109 -4.35 -2.69 10.80
CA SER A 109 -5.69 -2.25 10.34
C SER A 109 -5.73 -0.86 9.67
N HIS A 110 -4.93 0.09 10.15
CA HIS A 110 -4.88 1.45 9.61
C HIS A 110 -4.24 1.51 8.22
N ILE A 111 -3.24 0.65 7.94
CA ILE A 111 -2.60 0.53 6.62
C ILE A 111 -3.54 -0.20 5.65
N ILE A 112 -4.19 -1.28 6.10
CA ILE A 112 -5.19 -2.00 5.29
C ILE A 112 -6.28 -1.04 4.81
N SER A 113 -6.74 -0.13 5.67
CA SER A 113 -7.76 0.86 5.30
C SER A 113 -7.28 1.77 4.16
N LEU A 114 -6.02 2.19 4.18
CA LEU A 114 -5.42 3.00 3.11
C LEU A 114 -5.28 2.21 1.80
N GLN A 115 -4.88 0.93 1.89
CA GLN A 115 -4.82 0.05 0.72
C GLN A 115 -6.21 -0.17 0.11
N MET A 116 -7.25 -0.39 0.93
CA MET A 116 -8.64 -0.48 0.47
C MET A 116 -9.08 0.79 -0.26
N ASP A 117 -8.74 1.97 0.27
CA ASP A 117 -9.06 3.24 -0.37
C ASP A 117 -8.31 3.43 -1.70
N LEU A 118 -7.08 2.89 -1.82
CA LEU A 118 -6.37 2.84 -3.10
C LEU A 118 -7.09 1.91 -4.09
N VAL A 119 -7.45 0.69 -3.67
CA VAL A 119 -8.16 -0.29 -4.52
C VAL A 119 -9.47 0.29 -5.06
N LYS A 120 -10.24 1.00 -4.22
CA LYS A 120 -11.48 1.68 -4.65
C LYS A 120 -11.25 2.70 -5.77
N ARG A 121 -10.10 3.38 -5.81
CA ARG A 121 -9.78 4.34 -6.90
C ARG A 121 -9.57 3.64 -8.24
N TYR A 122 -9.08 2.41 -8.20
CA TYR A 122 -9.03 1.51 -9.36
C TYR A 122 -10.38 0.83 -9.66
N GLN A 123 -11.44 1.22 -8.93
CA GLN A 123 -12.80 0.68 -9.02
C GLN A 123 -12.91 -0.81 -8.66
N LEU A 124 -11.82 -1.44 -8.22
CA LEU A 124 -11.77 -2.86 -7.86
C LEU A 124 -12.45 -3.14 -6.52
N GLN A 125 -12.84 -4.39 -6.31
CA GLN A 125 -13.34 -4.86 -5.02
C GLN A 125 -12.17 -5.39 -4.16
N SER A 126 -12.31 -5.26 -2.85
CA SER A 126 -11.36 -5.83 -1.90
C SER A 126 -12.05 -6.32 -0.64
N GLU A 127 -11.49 -7.36 -0.06
CA GLU A 127 -11.95 -8.00 1.16
C GLU A 127 -10.80 -8.06 2.16
N ARG A 128 -11.09 -7.72 3.42
CA ARG A 128 -10.14 -7.90 4.51
C ARG A 128 -10.26 -9.31 5.08
N ILE A 129 -9.16 -10.04 5.11
CA ILE A 129 -9.08 -11.39 5.67
C ILE A 129 -8.29 -11.35 6.99
N GLY A 130 -8.74 -12.12 7.98
CA GLY A 130 -8.08 -12.24 9.29
C GLY A 130 -8.45 -11.15 10.30
N LYS A 131 -8.04 -11.35 11.56
CA LYS A 131 -8.33 -10.45 12.71
C LYS A 131 -7.04 -10.18 13.49
N GLY A 132 -6.88 -8.96 14.01
CA GLY A 132 -5.73 -8.59 14.84
C GLY A 132 -4.50 -8.21 14.01
N SER A 133 -3.32 -8.73 14.40
CA SER A 133 -2.02 -8.47 13.76
C SER A 133 -1.84 -9.18 12.41
N ASP A 134 -2.60 -10.27 12.19
CA ASP A 134 -2.41 -11.15 11.03
C ASP A 134 -3.43 -10.84 9.90
N GLY A 135 -4.09 -9.68 10.02
CA GLY A 135 -5.03 -9.21 9.01
C GLY A 135 -4.29 -8.83 7.72
N HIS A 136 -4.86 -9.19 6.58
CA HIS A 136 -4.35 -8.83 5.26
C HIS A 136 -5.50 -8.47 4.31
N LEU A 137 -5.14 -7.91 3.16
CA LEU A 137 -6.09 -7.48 2.14
C LEU A 137 -6.06 -8.45 0.96
N ARG A 138 -7.23 -8.89 0.52
CA ARG A 138 -7.43 -9.61 -0.74
C ARG A 138 -8.07 -8.68 -1.76
N ILE A 139 -7.45 -8.51 -2.90
CA ILE A 139 -7.96 -7.73 -4.03
C ILE A 139 -8.57 -8.69 -5.04
N VAL A 140 -9.79 -8.41 -5.49
CA VAL A 140 -10.49 -9.25 -6.46
C VAL A 140 -10.66 -8.52 -7.80
N PRO A 141 -10.46 -9.22 -8.93
CA PRO A 141 -10.61 -8.65 -10.26
C PRO A 141 -12.08 -8.38 -10.58
N PHE A 142 -12.33 -7.52 -11.57
CA PHE A 142 -13.66 -7.45 -12.16
C PHE A 142 -13.93 -8.75 -12.92
N HIS A 143 -15.03 -9.42 -12.59
CA HIS A 143 -15.59 -10.40 -13.50
C HIS A 143 -16.26 -9.62 -14.64
N THR A 144 -15.49 -9.23 -15.66
CA THR A 144 -16.12 -9.20 -16.97
C THR A 144 -16.39 -10.65 -17.30
N THR A 145 -17.64 -11.06 -17.18
CA THR A 145 -18.16 -12.26 -17.84
C THR A 145 -17.81 -12.11 -19.31
N MET A 146 -16.63 -12.57 -19.71
CA MET A 146 -16.39 -12.91 -21.08
C MET A 146 -17.15 -14.20 -21.25
N GLU A 147 -18.43 -14.07 -21.60
CA GLU A 147 -19.10 -15.11 -22.35
C GLU A 147 -18.24 -15.29 -23.60
N GLU A 148 -17.40 -16.31 -23.58
CA GLU A 148 -16.85 -16.88 -24.80
C GLU A 148 -18.06 -17.38 -25.59
N ASP A 149 -18.57 -16.51 -26.45
CA ASP A 149 -19.57 -16.84 -27.45
C ASP A 149 -18.98 -17.98 -28.27
N ASN A 150 -19.43 -19.19 -27.94
CA ASN A 150 -19.26 -20.40 -28.73
C ASN A 150 -19.94 -20.17 -30.08
N THR A 151 -19.27 -19.46 -30.97
CA THR A 151 -19.68 -19.42 -32.37
C THR A 151 -19.03 -20.62 -33.04
N SER A 152 -19.80 -21.71 -33.00
CA SER A 152 -19.63 -22.92 -33.76
C SER A 152 -19.33 -22.60 -35.23
N GLU A 153 -18.08 -22.77 -35.65
CA GLU A 153 -17.77 -23.04 -37.05
C GLU A 153 -17.80 -24.57 -37.23
N ASN A 154 -18.97 -25.08 -37.60
CA ASN A 154 -19.06 -26.37 -38.26
C ASN A 154 -18.38 -26.21 -39.62
N VAL A 155 -17.19 -26.77 -39.76
CA VAL A 155 -16.57 -26.98 -41.07
C VAL A 155 -17.26 -28.22 -41.65
N ASP A 156 -18.20 -27.98 -42.56
CA ASP A 156 -18.69 -28.99 -43.50
C ASP A 156 -17.52 -29.37 -44.42
N ASP A 157 -16.70 -30.33 -44.00
CA ASP A 157 -15.70 -30.98 -44.85
C ASP A 157 -16.36 -32.18 -45.54
N ASP A 158 -16.96 -31.89 -46.68
CA ASP A 158 -17.48 -32.87 -47.64
C ASP A 158 -16.27 -33.58 -48.29
N SER A 159 -15.85 -34.70 -47.69
CA SER A 159 -14.95 -35.65 -48.35
C SER A 159 -15.61 -37.02 -48.47
N ASP A 160 -16.27 -37.20 -49.61
CA ASP A 160 -16.59 -38.50 -50.21
C ASP A 160 -15.31 -39.38 -50.25
N VAL A 161 -15.29 -40.46 -49.47
CA VAL A 161 -14.37 -41.58 -49.69
C VAL A 161 -15.07 -42.91 -49.41
N ASP A 162 -14.86 -43.81 -50.36
CA ASP A 162 -15.59 -45.04 -50.65
C ASP A 162 -15.69 -46.08 -49.52
N ASP A 163 -16.89 -46.65 -49.47
CA ASP A 163 -17.25 -48.07 -49.30
C ASP A 163 -16.09 -49.06 -49.08
N PHE A 164 -16.07 -49.71 -47.91
CA PHE A 164 -15.50 -51.06 -47.79
C PHE A 164 -16.15 -51.84 -46.63
N ASP A 165 -17.28 -52.48 -46.94
CA ASP A 165 -17.90 -53.51 -46.12
C ASP A 165 -17.02 -54.78 -46.04
N TYR A 166 -16.59 -55.16 -44.82
CA TYR A 166 -16.25 -56.55 -44.51
C TYR A 166 -16.88 -57.01 -43.19
N HIS A 167 -17.82 -57.93 -43.33
CA HIS A 167 -18.35 -58.85 -42.32
C HIS A 167 -17.26 -59.48 -41.42
N GLY A 168 -17.57 -59.71 -40.13
CA GLY A 168 -16.79 -60.69 -39.35
C GLY A 168 -16.99 -60.75 -37.84
N THR A 169 -18.15 -61.24 -37.39
CA THR A 169 -18.36 -62.15 -36.25
C THR A 169 -17.61 -61.99 -34.90
N ASN A 170 -18.41 -61.88 -33.84
CA ASN A 170 -18.42 -62.67 -32.59
C ASN A 170 -17.10 -62.96 -31.85
N GLY A 171 -17.04 -62.58 -30.57
CA GLY A 171 -16.16 -63.24 -29.59
C GLY A 171 -16.15 -62.58 -28.21
N SER A 172 -16.81 -63.21 -27.24
CA SER A 172 -16.92 -62.85 -25.83
C SER A 172 -15.73 -63.33 -24.98
N THR A 173 -15.55 -62.70 -23.80
CA THR A 173 -14.84 -63.14 -22.56
C THR A 173 -13.30 -63.22 -22.62
N TYR A 174 -12.49 -62.81 -21.63
CA TYR A 174 -12.58 -62.95 -20.17
C TYR A 174 -11.77 -61.86 -19.43
N SER A 175 -12.20 -61.57 -18.19
CA SER A 175 -11.46 -60.87 -17.14
C SER A 175 -10.20 -61.62 -16.69
N VAL A 176 -9.18 -60.89 -16.24
CA VAL A 176 -8.33 -61.30 -15.11
C VAL A 176 -7.75 -60.05 -14.42
N ASP A 177 -8.22 -59.82 -13.20
CA ASP A 177 -7.50 -59.08 -12.16
C ASP A 177 -6.16 -59.78 -11.86
N ARG A 178 -5.10 -59.00 -11.67
CA ARG A 178 -3.91 -59.46 -10.95
C ARG A 178 -3.48 -58.40 -9.93
N LYS A 179 -3.51 -58.85 -8.68
CA LYS A 179 -3.01 -58.23 -7.46
C LYS A 179 -1.51 -57.97 -7.50
#